data_AF-A0A9E4MDM4-F1
#
_entry.id   AF-A0A9E4MDM4-F1
#
_cell.length_a   1.000
_cell.length_b   1.000
_cell.length_c   1.000
_cell.angle_alpha   90.00
_cell.angle_beta   90.00
_cell.angle_gamma   90.00
#
_symmetry.space_group_name_H-M   'P 1'
#
loop_
_entity.id
_entity.type
_entity.pdbx_description
1 polymer ?
#
loop_
_entity_poly.entity_id
_entity_poly.type
_entity_poly.pdbx_seq_one_letter_code
_entity_poly.pdbx_strand_id
1 'polypeptide(L)'
;MLTLSEVARRAGVSMATAQRYKKLHQDRIPSEGEGRKQRYAIPAVKMFRDWKKEGVSKRGATGRKRSPAKPAKAAAGGAALLTLSSISGQTGISYPTLQRYVKLFGDRIPHEGEGRKRRYHPDSVAVFRQLRAESKPGRKPKAKAPKAPARKRKAPAKAAPKSAPAPKLLTLTAIGKQTGISGPTLQRYIKLHLDRIPHEGEGRKRRYRPEAVAVFREIRSQSKRGRKPKAKVGAAAPRTAAAPAGKRQTRAAKVRRKAPAKARGSVEARLAALEAQVSQVLKKLEEPITITLRTDR
;
A
#
# COMPACT_ATOMS: atom_id res chain seq x y z
N MET A 1 39.50 -6.33 -18.35
CA MET A 1 38.64 -5.71 -17.32
C MET A 1 37.16 -5.89 -17.69
N LEU A 2 36.25 -6.00 -16.71
CA LEU A 2 34.84 -6.34 -16.90
C LEU A 2 33.92 -5.19 -16.49
N THR A 3 32.73 -5.10 -17.10
CA THR A 3 31.66 -4.22 -16.59
C THR A 3 30.96 -4.83 -15.37
N LEU A 4 30.30 -4.01 -14.53
CA LEU A 4 29.54 -4.54 -13.38
C LEU A 4 28.45 -5.53 -13.81
N SER A 5 27.85 -5.32 -14.98
CA SER A 5 26.89 -6.23 -15.61
C SER A 5 27.49 -7.57 -15.99
N GLU A 6 28.71 -7.59 -16.53
CA GLU A 6 29.43 -8.84 -16.84
C GLU A 6 29.84 -9.58 -15.57
N VAL A 7 30.33 -8.86 -14.55
CA VAL A 7 30.64 -9.46 -13.24
C VAL A 7 29.39 -10.09 -12.64
N ALA A 8 28.25 -9.38 -12.66
CA ALA A 8 26.99 -9.89 -12.14
C ALA A 8 26.55 -11.17 -12.88
N ARG A 9 26.64 -11.17 -14.22
CA ARG A 9 26.30 -12.32 -15.07
C ARG A 9 27.22 -13.52 -14.79
N ARG A 10 28.54 -13.31 -14.76
CA ARG A 10 29.54 -14.37 -14.50
C ARG A 10 29.49 -14.90 -13.06
N ALA A 11 29.14 -14.06 -12.09
CA ALA A 11 28.97 -14.45 -10.69
C ALA A 11 27.57 -15.06 -10.42
N GLY A 12 26.65 -15.03 -11.38
CA GLY A 12 25.29 -15.54 -11.21
C GLY A 12 24.49 -14.78 -10.15
N VAL A 13 24.67 -13.47 -10.04
CA VAL A 13 23.93 -12.59 -9.12
C VAL A 13 23.10 -11.57 -9.89
N SER A 14 21.98 -11.14 -9.31
CA SER A 14 21.17 -10.08 -9.92
C SER A 14 21.94 -8.76 -9.98
N MET A 15 21.64 -7.92 -10.98
CA MET A 15 22.27 -6.60 -11.13
C MET A 15 22.07 -5.72 -9.88
N ALA A 16 20.90 -5.79 -9.25
CA ALA A 16 20.62 -5.06 -8.02
C ALA A 16 21.46 -5.56 -6.83
N THR A 17 21.67 -6.89 -6.73
CA THR A 17 22.57 -7.48 -5.74
C THR A 17 24.01 -7.04 -5.97
N ALA A 18 24.45 -7.01 -7.23
CA ALA A 18 25.79 -6.57 -7.60
C ALA A 18 26.04 -5.10 -7.25
N GLN A 19 25.08 -4.20 -7.51
CA GLN A 19 25.16 -2.79 -7.08
C GLN A 19 25.22 -2.65 -5.57
N ARG A 20 24.51 -3.51 -4.83
CA ARG A 20 24.55 -3.52 -3.36
C ARG A 20 25.91 -3.97 -2.84
N TYR A 21 26.48 -5.04 -3.40
CA TYR A 21 27.83 -5.49 -3.03
C TYR A 21 28.88 -4.43 -3.34
N LYS A 22 28.79 -3.79 -4.50
CA LYS A 22 29.63 -2.64 -4.84
C LYS A 22 29.58 -1.55 -3.77
N LYS A 23 28.38 -1.20 -3.29
CA LYS A 23 28.21 -0.16 -2.25
C LYS A 23 28.72 -0.59 -0.87
N LEU A 24 28.57 -1.86 -0.52
CA LEU A 24 28.94 -2.38 0.80
C LEU A 24 30.44 -2.70 0.92
N HIS A 25 31.07 -3.09 -0.18
CA HIS A 25 32.45 -3.57 -0.23
C HIS A 25 33.30 -2.75 -1.19
N GLN A 26 33.00 -1.45 -1.33
CA GLN A 26 33.66 -0.58 -2.30
C GLN A 26 35.18 -0.60 -2.13
N ASP A 27 35.67 -0.66 -0.90
CA ASP A 27 37.09 -0.62 -0.55
C ASP A 27 37.84 -1.94 -0.83
N ARG A 28 37.11 -3.04 -1.08
CA ARG A 28 37.70 -4.38 -1.26
C ARG A 28 37.67 -4.87 -2.70
N ILE A 29 36.97 -4.16 -3.59
CA ILE A 29 36.80 -4.60 -4.98
C ILE A 29 37.91 -3.99 -5.83
N PRO A 30 38.79 -4.80 -6.45
CA PRO A 30 39.75 -4.28 -7.41
C PRO A 30 39.00 -3.71 -8.62
N SER A 31 39.06 -2.40 -8.77
CA SER A 31 38.41 -1.68 -9.86
C SER A 31 39.29 -0.57 -10.40
N GLU A 32 39.25 -0.36 -11.71
CA GLU A 32 39.93 0.73 -12.39
C GLU A 32 38.90 1.71 -12.96
N GLY A 33 39.21 3.00 -12.83
CA GLY A 33 38.35 4.10 -13.27
C GLY A 33 37.16 4.38 -12.33
N GLU A 34 36.46 5.47 -12.60
CA GLU A 34 35.39 5.97 -11.73
C GLU A 34 34.01 6.02 -12.41
N GLY A 35 32.97 6.00 -11.57
CA GLY A 35 31.60 6.21 -12.00
C GLY A 35 31.09 5.18 -13.02
N ARG A 36 30.71 5.66 -14.21
CA ARG A 36 30.18 4.81 -15.31
C ARG A 36 31.28 4.09 -16.10
N LYS A 37 32.51 4.62 -16.05
CA LYS A 37 33.68 4.03 -16.71
C LYS A 37 34.37 3.00 -15.82
N GLN A 38 33.99 2.89 -14.55
CA GLN A 38 34.53 1.89 -13.63
C GLN A 38 34.44 0.48 -14.22
N ARG A 39 35.59 -0.18 -14.28
CA ARG A 39 35.75 -1.57 -14.69
C ARG A 39 36.29 -2.39 -13.53
N TYR A 40 36.02 -3.68 -13.55
CA TYR A 40 36.35 -4.61 -12.49
C TYR A 40 37.34 -5.65 -12.99
N ALA A 41 38.32 -5.99 -12.17
CA ALA A 41 39.25 -7.05 -12.50
C ALA A 41 38.53 -8.41 -12.52
N ILE A 42 39.06 -9.39 -13.27
CA ILE A 42 38.51 -10.75 -13.33
C ILE A 42 38.36 -11.39 -11.92
N PRO A 43 39.28 -11.19 -10.96
CA PRO A 43 39.13 -11.65 -9.58
C PRO A 43 37.86 -11.16 -8.86
N ALA A 44 37.29 -10.02 -9.27
CA ALA A 44 36.04 -9.52 -8.68
C ALA A 44 34.87 -10.49 -8.87
N VAL A 45 34.88 -11.32 -9.91
CA VAL A 45 33.85 -12.36 -10.12
C VAL A 45 33.85 -13.38 -8.98
N LYS A 46 35.04 -13.77 -8.48
CA LYS A 46 35.18 -14.70 -7.36
C LYS A 46 34.62 -14.07 -6.08
N MET A 47 35.00 -12.83 -5.77
CA MET A 47 34.49 -12.11 -4.60
C MET A 47 32.95 -12.00 -4.59
N PHE A 48 32.32 -11.71 -5.73
CA PHE A 48 30.86 -11.64 -5.83
C PHE A 48 30.19 -13.01 -5.66
N ARG A 49 30.83 -14.11 -6.06
CA ARG A 49 30.35 -15.47 -5.79
C ARG A 49 30.46 -15.81 -4.30
N ASP A 50 31.54 -15.40 -3.64
CA ASP A 50 31.74 -15.64 -2.22
C ASP A 50 30.73 -14.86 -1.37
N TRP A 51 30.51 -13.58 -1.67
CA TRP A 51 29.45 -12.79 -1.01
C TRP A 51 28.04 -13.27 -1.30
N LYS A 52 27.82 -13.93 -2.45
CA LYS A 52 26.54 -14.60 -2.72
C LYS A 52 26.35 -15.76 -1.74
N LYS A 53 27.36 -16.60 -1.52
CA LYS A 53 27.29 -17.71 -0.55
C LYS A 53 27.08 -17.20 0.88
N GLU A 54 27.83 -16.18 1.29
CA GLU A 54 27.67 -15.53 2.61
C GLU A 54 26.30 -14.85 2.78
N GLY A 55 25.82 -14.17 1.74
CA GLY A 55 24.55 -13.44 1.74
C GLY A 55 23.31 -14.34 1.67
N VAL A 56 23.41 -15.50 1.00
CA VAL A 56 22.35 -16.52 0.96
C VAL A 56 22.15 -17.12 2.35
N SER A 57 23.22 -17.33 3.11
CA SER A 57 23.13 -17.76 4.52
C SER A 57 22.39 -16.74 5.40
N LYS A 58 22.66 -15.44 5.23
CA LYS A 58 21.99 -14.38 6.03
C LYS A 58 20.60 -13.97 5.56
N ARG A 59 20.17 -14.28 4.32
CA ARG A 59 18.88 -13.79 3.78
C ARG A 59 17.92 -14.85 3.27
N GLY A 60 18.29 -16.13 3.23
CA GLY A 60 17.34 -17.24 3.03
C GLY A 60 16.50 -17.58 4.27
N ALA A 61 16.97 -17.21 5.46
CA ALA A 61 16.31 -17.53 6.75
C ALA A 61 15.55 -16.34 7.38
N THR A 62 15.21 -15.31 6.60
CA THR A 62 14.12 -14.37 6.96
C THR A 62 12.83 -14.68 6.22
N GLY A 63 12.73 -15.87 5.60
CA GLY A 63 11.50 -16.65 5.78
C GLY A 63 11.38 -16.93 7.27
N ARG A 64 10.79 -15.96 7.98
CA ARG A 64 10.33 -15.96 9.38
C ARG A 64 10.50 -17.34 10.03
N LYS A 65 11.73 -17.75 10.33
CA LYS A 65 11.96 -18.79 11.32
C LYS A 65 11.42 -18.12 12.55
N ARG A 66 10.19 -18.50 12.90
CA ARG A 66 9.64 -18.33 14.23
C ARG A 66 10.82 -18.65 15.12
N SER A 67 11.42 -17.62 15.72
CA SER A 67 12.24 -17.82 16.89
C SER A 67 11.40 -18.77 17.75
N PRO A 68 11.91 -19.95 18.16
CA PRO A 68 11.18 -20.78 19.11
C PRO A 68 10.75 -19.81 20.21
N ALA A 69 9.43 -19.68 20.35
CA ALA A 69 8.84 -18.64 21.17
C ALA A 69 9.57 -18.70 22.50
N LYS A 70 10.34 -17.66 22.81
CA LYS A 70 10.97 -17.52 24.11
C LYS A 70 9.81 -17.74 25.08
N PRO A 71 9.80 -18.82 25.90
CA PRO A 71 8.66 -19.13 26.72
C PRO A 71 8.42 -17.87 27.55
N ALA A 72 7.27 -17.22 27.30
CA ALA A 72 6.90 -16.04 28.04
C ALA A 72 6.89 -16.49 29.49
N LYS A 73 7.80 -15.90 30.28
CA LYS A 73 7.97 -16.14 31.71
C LYS A 73 6.57 -16.21 32.30
N ALA A 74 6.15 -17.42 32.67
CA ALA A 74 4.83 -17.66 33.24
C ALA A 74 4.76 -16.81 34.49
N ALA A 75 3.94 -15.76 34.47
CA ALA A 75 3.62 -15.01 35.67
C ALA A 75 2.86 -15.99 36.58
N ALA A 76 3.55 -16.49 37.60
CA ALA A 76 3.01 -17.42 38.56
C ALA A 76 1.84 -16.76 39.29
N GLY A 77 0.66 -17.39 39.22
CA GLY A 77 -0.47 -17.09 40.11
C GLY A 77 -1.77 -16.61 39.45
N GLY A 78 -1.77 -16.15 38.20
CA GLY A 78 -2.99 -15.76 37.48
C GLY A 78 -3.39 -16.80 36.43
N ALA A 79 -4.69 -17.07 36.25
CA ALA A 79 -5.18 -17.92 35.18
C ALA A 79 -4.52 -17.53 33.85
N ALA A 80 -3.78 -18.46 33.23
CA ALA A 80 -2.86 -18.14 32.15
C ALA A 80 -3.61 -17.61 30.91
N LEU A 81 -3.71 -16.29 30.80
CA LEU A 81 -4.40 -15.63 29.70
C LEU A 81 -3.71 -15.94 28.37
N LEU A 82 -4.47 -16.50 27.45
CA LEU A 82 -4.01 -16.97 26.16
C LEU A 82 -4.00 -15.85 25.12
N THR A 83 -3.05 -15.94 24.19
CA THR A 83 -3.07 -15.13 22.96
C THR A 83 -3.84 -15.88 21.86
N LEU A 84 -4.41 -15.16 20.89
CA LEU A 84 -5.03 -15.78 19.71
C LEU A 84 -4.09 -16.73 18.97
N SER A 85 -2.78 -16.48 19.01
CA SER A 85 -1.78 -17.38 18.43
C SER A 85 -1.72 -18.73 19.17
N SER A 86 -1.81 -18.71 20.51
CA SER A 86 -1.88 -19.93 21.33
C SER A 86 -3.17 -20.71 21.05
N ILE A 87 -4.31 -20.00 21.03
CA ILE A 87 -5.62 -20.58 20.72
C ILE A 87 -5.65 -21.17 19.31
N SER A 88 -5.01 -20.52 18.33
CA SER A 88 -4.87 -21.05 16.97
C SER A 88 -4.13 -22.39 16.95
N GLY A 89 -3.09 -22.53 17.77
CA GLY A 89 -2.37 -23.80 17.96
C GLY A 89 -3.25 -24.87 18.61
N GLN A 90 -4.01 -24.52 19.65
CA GLN A 90 -4.85 -25.47 20.41
C GLN A 90 -6.14 -25.89 19.68
N THR A 91 -6.72 -25.03 18.84
CA THR A 91 -8.00 -25.28 18.17
C THR A 91 -7.86 -25.69 16.70
N GLY A 92 -6.69 -25.45 16.10
CA GLY A 92 -6.49 -25.60 14.65
C GLY A 92 -7.31 -24.62 13.81
N ILE A 93 -7.86 -23.55 14.40
CA ILE A 93 -8.53 -22.46 13.68
C ILE A 93 -7.47 -21.46 13.23
N SER A 94 -7.56 -20.99 11.98
CA SER A 94 -6.59 -20.01 11.47
C SER A 94 -6.72 -18.67 12.19
N TYR A 95 -5.59 -18.03 12.48
CA TYR A 95 -5.54 -16.75 13.17
C TYR A 95 -6.46 -15.66 12.58
N PRO A 96 -6.57 -15.47 11.24
CA PRO A 96 -7.52 -14.50 10.67
C PRO A 96 -8.99 -14.84 10.96
N THR A 97 -9.31 -16.14 11.06
CA THR A 97 -10.67 -16.60 11.40
C THR A 97 -10.98 -16.30 12.86
N LEU A 98 -10.03 -16.54 13.77
CA LEU A 98 -10.17 -16.15 15.18
C LEU A 98 -10.37 -14.63 15.31
N GLN A 99 -9.60 -13.81 14.60
CA GLN A 99 -9.81 -12.35 14.57
C GLN A 99 -11.21 -11.98 14.08
N ARG A 100 -11.73 -12.69 13.08
CA ARG A 100 -13.10 -12.49 12.58
C ARG A 100 -14.14 -12.85 13.64
N TYR A 101 -13.98 -13.96 14.35
CA TYR A 101 -14.89 -14.35 15.44
C TYR A 101 -14.87 -13.33 16.58
N VAL A 102 -13.70 -12.83 16.97
CA VAL A 102 -13.58 -11.77 17.98
C VAL A 102 -14.31 -10.50 17.54
N LYS A 103 -14.29 -10.16 16.26
CA LYS A 103 -15.00 -8.99 15.72
C LYS A 103 -16.52 -9.18 15.68
N LEU A 104 -17.00 -10.40 15.38
CA LEU A 104 -18.42 -10.68 15.20
C LEU A 104 -19.13 -11.10 16.49
N PHE A 105 -18.41 -11.78 17.38
CA PHE A 105 -18.93 -12.41 18.59
C PHE A 105 -18.14 -11.95 19.82
N GLY A 106 -17.74 -10.68 19.83
CA GLY A 106 -16.90 -10.11 20.89
C GLY A 106 -17.49 -10.27 22.28
N ASP A 107 -18.82 -10.24 22.38
CA ASP A 107 -19.58 -10.28 23.64
C ASP A 107 -19.66 -11.68 24.26
N ARG A 108 -19.55 -12.73 23.43
CA ARG A 108 -19.60 -14.13 23.88
C ARG A 108 -18.25 -14.69 24.31
N ILE A 109 -17.16 -13.98 24.02
CA ILE A 109 -15.80 -14.49 24.20
C ILE A 109 -15.20 -13.83 25.46
N PRO A 110 -15.01 -14.58 26.56
CA PRO A 110 -14.34 -14.06 27.74
C PRO A 110 -12.94 -13.55 27.37
N HIS A 111 -12.62 -12.32 27.77
CA HIS A 111 -11.33 -11.71 27.47
C HIS A 111 -10.99 -10.63 28.50
N GLU A 112 -9.69 -10.39 28.67
CA GLU A 112 -9.17 -9.32 29.51
C GLU A 112 -8.30 -8.36 28.69
N GLY A 113 -8.42 -7.08 29.00
CA GLY A 113 -7.67 -5.99 28.38
C GLY A 113 -8.16 -5.62 26.97
N GLU A 114 -7.71 -4.45 26.51
CA GLU A 114 -8.19 -3.85 25.27
C GLU A 114 -7.16 -3.82 24.14
N GLY A 115 -7.67 -3.76 22.90
CA GLY A 115 -6.89 -3.57 21.69
C GLY A 115 -5.76 -4.61 21.53
N ARG A 116 -4.50 -4.14 21.51
CA ARG A 116 -3.32 -5.00 21.32
C ARG A 116 -2.94 -5.80 22.57
N LYS A 117 -3.39 -5.35 23.75
CA LYS A 117 -3.15 -6.02 25.02
C LYS A 117 -4.21 -7.07 25.33
N ARG A 118 -5.29 -7.16 24.55
CA ARG A 118 -6.34 -8.17 24.71
C ARG A 118 -5.77 -9.58 24.80
N ARG A 119 -6.16 -10.30 25.83
CA ARG A 119 -5.89 -11.72 26.07
C ARG A 119 -7.20 -12.44 26.36
N TYR A 120 -7.17 -13.75 26.26
CA TYR A 120 -8.37 -14.58 26.32
C TYR A 120 -8.23 -15.59 27.45
N HIS A 121 -9.31 -15.84 28.17
CA HIS A 121 -9.31 -16.90 29.18
C HIS A 121 -9.14 -18.28 28.51
N PRO A 122 -8.67 -19.29 29.25
CA PRO A 122 -8.66 -20.68 28.76
C PRO A 122 -10.06 -21.14 28.31
N ASP A 123 -11.13 -20.71 28.99
CA ASP A 123 -12.52 -21.07 28.67
C ASP A 123 -12.96 -20.60 27.27
N SER A 124 -12.35 -19.51 26.77
CA SER A 124 -12.60 -18.98 25.44
C SER A 124 -12.26 -19.97 24.34
N VAL A 125 -11.39 -20.97 24.60
CA VAL A 125 -11.07 -22.05 23.65
C VAL A 125 -12.30 -22.89 23.32
N ALA A 126 -13.15 -23.19 24.32
CA ALA A 126 -14.40 -23.93 24.11
C ALA A 126 -15.37 -23.11 23.26
N VAL A 127 -15.53 -21.81 23.56
CA VAL A 127 -16.36 -20.88 22.77
C VAL A 127 -15.88 -20.82 21.31
N PHE A 128 -14.57 -20.75 21.06
CA PHE A 128 -14.06 -20.76 19.68
C PHE A 128 -14.29 -22.07 18.93
N ARG A 129 -14.29 -23.23 19.62
CA ARG A 129 -14.65 -24.53 19.02
C ARG A 129 -16.12 -24.57 18.65
N GLN A 130 -16.99 -24.07 19.52
CA GLN A 130 -18.43 -23.96 19.28
C GLN A 130 -18.71 -23.03 18.10
N LEU A 131 -18.15 -21.81 18.10
CA LEU A 131 -18.29 -20.86 17.00
C LEU A 131 -17.82 -21.45 15.67
N ARG A 132 -16.76 -22.26 15.66
CA ARG A 132 -16.31 -22.96 14.44
C ARG A 132 -17.31 -24.00 13.97
N ALA A 133 -17.97 -24.71 14.87
CA ALA A 133 -18.99 -25.70 14.53
C ALA A 133 -20.24 -25.01 13.94
N GLU A 134 -20.72 -23.95 14.60
CA GLU A 134 -21.85 -23.12 14.14
C GLU A 134 -21.55 -22.44 12.80
N SER A 135 -20.33 -21.93 12.65
CA SER A 135 -19.94 -21.18 11.46
C SER A 135 -19.42 -22.04 10.31
N LYS A 136 -19.50 -23.39 10.35
CA LYS A 136 -19.18 -24.24 9.20
C LYS A 136 -20.31 -24.02 8.18
N PRO A 137 -20.19 -23.06 7.25
CA PRO A 137 -21.30 -22.65 6.42
C PRO A 137 -21.24 -23.56 5.21
N GLY A 138 -21.70 -24.81 5.33
CA GLY A 138 -22.03 -25.72 4.24
C GLY A 138 -21.04 -25.81 3.08
N ARG A 139 -19.79 -25.37 3.24
CA ARG A 139 -18.79 -25.36 2.18
C ARG A 139 -18.29 -26.79 2.13
N LYS A 140 -19.07 -27.62 1.43
CA LYS A 140 -18.60 -28.92 0.94
C LYS A 140 -17.17 -28.66 0.50
N PRO A 141 -16.17 -29.33 1.10
CA PRO A 141 -14.79 -29.16 0.66
C PRO A 141 -14.87 -29.37 -0.83
N LYS A 142 -14.50 -28.34 -1.61
CA LYS A 142 -14.41 -28.48 -3.05
C LYS A 142 -13.32 -29.53 -3.18
N ALA A 143 -13.73 -30.79 -3.28
CA ALA A 143 -12.85 -31.92 -3.51
C ALA A 143 -11.90 -31.41 -4.58
N LYS A 144 -10.60 -31.52 -4.32
CA LYS A 144 -9.58 -31.10 -5.27
C LYS A 144 -9.92 -31.85 -6.55
N ALA A 145 -10.68 -31.21 -7.45
CA ALA A 145 -10.95 -31.76 -8.75
C ALA A 145 -9.55 -32.02 -9.32
N PRO A 146 -9.26 -33.26 -9.76
CA PRO A 146 -7.96 -33.57 -10.34
C PRO A 146 -7.65 -32.48 -11.35
N LYS A 147 -6.44 -31.92 -11.26
CA LYS A 147 -5.93 -30.84 -12.09
C LYS A 147 -6.28 -31.16 -13.55
N ALA A 148 -7.38 -30.63 -14.05
CA ALA A 148 -7.73 -30.77 -15.44
C ALA A 148 -6.57 -30.12 -16.22
N PRO A 149 -5.98 -30.84 -17.20
CA PRO A 149 -4.84 -30.31 -17.95
C PRO A 149 -5.23 -28.96 -18.54
N ALA A 150 -4.29 -28.01 -18.44
CA ALA A 150 -4.46 -26.63 -18.86
C ALA A 150 -5.15 -26.57 -20.22
N ARG A 151 -6.44 -26.19 -20.23
CA ARG A 151 -7.16 -25.93 -21.47
C ARG A 151 -6.39 -24.82 -22.20
N LYS A 152 -5.78 -25.18 -23.33
CA LYS A 152 -5.23 -24.27 -24.33
C LYS A 152 -6.20 -23.10 -24.46
N ARG A 153 -5.71 -21.88 -24.24
CA ARG A 153 -6.48 -20.64 -24.40
C ARG A 153 -7.04 -20.67 -25.81
N LYS A 154 -8.35 -20.91 -25.96
CA LYS A 154 -9.05 -20.75 -27.24
C LYS A 154 -8.71 -19.35 -27.74
N ALA A 155 -8.18 -19.27 -28.95
CA ALA A 155 -7.96 -18.02 -29.66
C ALA A 155 -9.26 -17.19 -29.59
N PRO A 156 -9.16 -15.85 -29.44
CA PRO A 156 -10.35 -15.01 -29.45
C PRO A 156 -11.09 -15.25 -30.77
N ALA A 157 -12.31 -15.77 -30.69
CA ALA A 157 -13.18 -15.93 -31.83
C ALA A 157 -13.30 -14.57 -32.53
N LYS A 158 -13.01 -14.55 -33.83
CA LYS A 158 -13.25 -13.42 -34.73
C LYS A 158 -14.69 -12.96 -34.51
N ALA A 159 -14.86 -11.84 -33.82
CA ALA A 159 -16.15 -11.22 -33.63
C ALA A 159 -16.69 -10.80 -35.00
N ALA A 160 -17.90 -11.23 -35.33
CA ALA A 160 -18.61 -10.86 -36.53
C ALA A 160 -18.66 -9.32 -36.71
N PRO A 161 -18.62 -8.81 -37.95
CA PRO A 161 -18.71 -7.37 -38.23
C PRO A 161 -20.08 -6.86 -37.76
N LYS A 162 -20.08 -6.04 -36.71
CA LYS A 162 -21.29 -5.38 -36.22
C LYS A 162 -21.57 -4.14 -37.07
N SER A 163 -22.77 -4.19 -37.66
CA SER A 163 -23.68 -3.09 -38.01
C SER A 163 -23.26 -1.67 -37.61
N ALA A 164 -23.38 -0.77 -38.58
CA ALA A 164 -23.48 0.70 -38.55
C ALA A 164 -22.59 1.48 -37.53
N PRO A 165 -21.91 2.57 -37.96
CA PRO A 165 -20.98 3.30 -37.11
C PRO A 165 -21.70 4.05 -35.98
N ALA A 166 -22.01 3.35 -34.88
CA ALA A 166 -22.35 3.99 -33.63
C ALA A 166 -21.23 4.97 -33.25
N PRO A 167 -21.54 6.12 -32.64
CA PRO A 167 -20.54 7.10 -32.25
C PRO A 167 -19.42 6.40 -31.48
N LYS A 168 -18.19 6.53 -31.99
CA LYS A 168 -17.04 5.74 -31.55
C LYS A 168 -16.70 6.05 -30.10
N LEU A 169 -17.31 5.30 -29.19
CA LEU A 169 -17.09 5.41 -27.76
C LEU A 169 -15.64 5.04 -27.42
N LEU A 170 -14.92 6.01 -26.87
CA LEU A 170 -13.52 5.89 -26.53
C LEU A 170 -13.34 5.29 -25.13
N THR A 171 -12.30 4.47 -25.01
CA THR A 171 -11.79 4.04 -23.70
C THR A 171 -10.87 5.12 -23.13
N LEU A 172 -10.75 5.14 -21.80
CA LEU A 172 -9.77 5.96 -21.08
C LEU A 172 -8.35 5.86 -21.66
N THR A 173 -7.95 4.66 -22.05
CA THR A 173 -6.64 4.40 -22.66
C THR A 173 -6.49 5.08 -24.03
N ALA A 174 -7.56 5.07 -24.85
CA ALA A 174 -7.55 5.74 -26.15
C ALA A 174 -7.47 7.27 -25.98
N ILE A 175 -8.22 7.84 -25.03
CA ILE A 175 -8.15 9.27 -24.69
C ILE A 175 -6.75 9.63 -24.20
N GLY A 176 -6.13 8.79 -23.35
CA GLY A 176 -4.76 9.02 -22.87
C GLY A 176 -3.74 9.09 -24.00
N LYS A 177 -3.90 8.26 -25.04
CA LYS A 177 -3.04 8.32 -26.25
C LYS A 177 -3.28 9.62 -27.05
N GLN A 178 -4.52 10.05 -27.22
CA GLN A 178 -4.88 11.25 -27.99
C GLN A 178 -4.56 12.58 -27.27
N THR A 179 -4.56 12.58 -25.94
CA THR A 179 -4.33 13.79 -25.11
C THR A 179 -2.93 13.85 -24.52
N GLY A 180 -2.18 12.74 -24.49
CA GLY A 180 -0.90 12.63 -23.79
C GLY A 180 -1.03 12.77 -22.27
N ILE A 181 -2.21 12.50 -21.70
CA ILE A 181 -2.47 12.51 -20.27
C ILE A 181 -2.33 11.09 -19.72
N SER A 182 -1.64 10.93 -18.58
CA SER A 182 -1.47 9.61 -17.96
C SER A 182 -2.79 9.06 -17.42
N GLY A 183 -2.97 7.73 -17.49
CA GLY A 183 -4.18 7.04 -17.00
C GLY A 183 -4.61 7.42 -15.58
N PRO A 184 -3.69 7.49 -14.58
CA PRO A 184 -4.04 7.93 -13.22
C PRO A 184 -4.54 9.38 -13.16
N THR A 185 -4.02 10.26 -14.02
CA THR A 185 -4.46 11.66 -14.07
C THR A 185 -5.85 11.77 -14.67
N LEU A 186 -6.15 11.00 -15.72
CA LEU A 186 -7.50 10.92 -16.27
C LEU A 186 -8.51 10.37 -15.26
N GLN A 187 -8.17 9.30 -14.53
CA GLN A 187 -9.02 8.78 -13.44
C GLN A 187 -9.29 9.84 -12.37
N ARG A 188 -8.29 10.65 -12.04
CA ARG A 188 -8.45 11.78 -11.11
C ARG A 188 -9.40 12.85 -11.67
N TYR A 189 -9.27 13.22 -12.95
CA TYR A 189 -10.18 14.18 -13.58
C TYR A 189 -11.62 13.66 -13.64
N ILE A 190 -11.82 12.37 -13.94
CA ILE A 190 -13.14 11.74 -13.90
C ILE A 190 -13.73 11.83 -12.50
N LYS A 191 -12.95 11.63 -11.44
CA LYS A 191 -13.44 11.74 -10.06
C LYS A 191 -13.83 13.16 -9.67
N LEU A 192 -13.14 14.17 -10.21
CA LEU A 192 -13.34 15.59 -9.85
C LEU A 192 -14.33 16.33 -10.73
N HIS A 193 -14.47 15.92 -11.99
CA HIS A 193 -15.19 16.63 -13.03
C HIS A 193 -16.12 15.69 -13.80
N LEU A 194 -16.72 14.70 -13.12
CA LEU A 194 -17.54 13.69 -13.78
C LEU A 194 -18.70 14.32 -14.55
N ASP A 195 -19.31 15.34 -13.97
CA ASP A 195 -20.53 15.99 -14.48
C ASP A 195 -20.28 16.75 -15.78
N ARG A 196 -19.03 17.16 -16.04
CA ARG A 196 -18.64 17.91 -17.24
C ARG A 196 -18.19 17.01 -18.39
N ILE A 197 -17.90 15.75 -18.14
CA ILE A 197 -17.27 14.85 -19.12
C ILE A 197 -18.37 14.03 -19.81
N PRO A 198 -18.61 14.22 -21.12
CA PRO A 198 -19.59 13.42 -21.86
C PRO A 198 -19.21 11.94 -21.85
N HIS A 199 -20.06 11.11 -21.24
CA HIS A 199 -19.81 9.68 -21.07
C HIS A 199 -21.08 8.85 -21.19
N GLU A 200 -20.91 7.56 -21.49
CA GLU A 200 -21.99 6.58 -21.59
C GLU A 200 -21.67 5.37 -20.71
N GLY A 201 -22.69 4.93 -19.97
CA GLY A 201 -22.60 3.82 -19.03
C GLY A 201 -21.90 4.17 -17.70
N GLU A 202 -21.93 3.20 -16.78
CA GLU A 202 -21.50 3.42 -15.39
C GLU A 202 -20.32 2.54 -14.96
N GLY A 203 -19.61 3.02 -13.93
CA GLY A 203 -18.52 2.32 -13.28
C GLY A 203 -17.44 1.83 -14.25
N ARG A 204 -17.22 0.50 -14.30
CA ARG A 204 -16.19 -0.12 -15.15
C ARG A 204 -16.58 -0.20 -16.63
N LYS A 205 -17.88 -0.14 -16.93
CA LYS A 205 -18.39 -0.19 -18.31
C LYS A 205 -18.44 1.19 -18.95
N ARG A 206 -18.18 2.26 -18.18
CA ARG A 206 -18.14 3.63 -18.68
C ARG A 206 -17.23 3.78 -19.90
N ARG A 207 -17.75 4.44 -20.93
CA ARG A 207 -17.04 4.86 -22.13
C ARG A 207 -17.27 6.35 -22.36
N TYR A 208 -16.41 6.96 -23.14
CA TYR A 208 -16.40 8.42 -23.31
C TYR A 208 -16.69 8.77 -24.76
N ARG A 209 -17.50 9.81 -24.97
CA ARG A 209 -17.74 10.34 -26.31
C ARG A 209 -16.46 11.00 -26.84
N PRO A 210 -16.27 11.13 -28.16
CA PRO A 210 -15.12 11.83 -28.73
C PRO A 210 -14.98 13.27 -28.21
N GLU A 211 -16.09 13.95 -27.93
CA GLU A 211 -16.14 15.30 -27.32
C GLU A 211 -15.42 15.38 -25.97
N ALA A 212 -15.40 14.29 -25.20
CA ALA A 212 -14.70 14.24 -23.92
C ALA A 212 -13.19 14.55 -24.06
N VAL A 213 -12.59 14.29 -25.23
CA VAL A 213 -11.18 14.59 -25.50
C VAL A 213 -10.91 16.09 -25.39
N ALA A 214 -11.82 16.93 -25.90
CA ALA A 214 -11.71 18.39 -25.79
C ALA A 214 -11.81 18.85 -24.33
N VAL A 215 -12.81 18.33 -23.61
CA VAL A 215 -13.00 18.61 -22.17
C VAL A 215 -11.77 18.20 -21.34
N PHE A 216 -11.15 17.04 -21.62
CA PHE A 216 -9.93 16.63 -20.93
C PHE A 216 -8.72 17.54 -21.24
N ARG A 217 -8.62 18.10 -22.45
CA ARG A 217 -7.58 19.08 -22.80
C ARG A 217 -7.79 20.40 -22.06
N GLU A 218 -9.04 20.84 -21.94
CA GLU A 218 -9.41 22.05 -21.20
C GLU A 218 -9.16 21.89 -19.69
N ILE A 219 -9.61 20.79 -19.08
CA ILE A 219 -9.33 20.50 -17.65
C ILE A 219 -7.81 20.45 -17.41
N ARG A 220 -7.04 19.92 -18.37
CA ARG A 220 -5.58 19.88 -18.26
C ARG A 220 -4.95 21.27 -18.28
N SER A 221 -5.42 22.19 -19.12
CA SER A 221 -4.89 23.56 -19.20
C SER A 221 -5.28 24.38 -17.97
N GLN A 222 -6.49 24.17 -17.44
CA GLN A 222 -6.97 24.79 -16.19
C GLN A 222 -6.24 24.24 -14.96
N SER A 223 -5.87 22.96 -14.96
CA SER A 223 -5.06 22.33 -13.91
C SER A 223 -3.59 22.78 -14.01
N LYS A 224 -3.33 24.07 -13.73
CA LYS A 224 -2.01 24.69 -13.49
C LYS A 224 -1.35 24.17 -12.21
N ARG A 225 -1.34 22.85 -11.99
CA ARG A 225 -0.63 22.24 -10.87
C ARG A 225 0.85 22.13 -11.19
N GLY A 226 1.51 23.30 -11.17
CA GLY A 226 2.73 23.52 -10.39
C GLY A 226 3.97 22.68 -10.70
N ARG A 227 4.13 22.16 -11.92
CA ARG A 227 5.48 21.91 -12.44
C ARG A 227 5.67 22.81 -13.64
N LYS A 228 6.28 23.98 -13.40
CA LYS A 228 6.96 24.70 -14.48
C LYS A 228 7.78 23.63 -15.22
N PRO A 229 7.58 23.42 -16.53
CA PRO A 229 8.41 22.49 -17.27
C PRO A 229 9.83 22.90 -16.96
N LYS A 230 10.63 21.97 -16.40
CA LYS A 230 12.05 22.20 -16.24
C LYS A 230 12.52 22.43 -17.67
N ALA A 231 12.75 23.70 -18.03
CA ALA A 231 13.17 24.06 -19.37
C ALA A 231 14.26 23.06 -19.74
N LYS A 232 14.10 22.39 -20.88
CA LYS A 232 15.21 21.65 -21.46
C LYS A 232 16.27 22.70 -21.70
N VAL A 233 17.18 22.85 -20.72
CA VAL A 233 18.43 23.58 -20.90
C VAL A 233 19.05 22.90 -22.10
N GLY A 234 19.15 23.69 -23.16
CA GLY A 234 19.64 23.27 -24.44
C GLY A 234 21.04 22.69 -24.33
N ALA A 235 21.40 22.03 -25.42
CA ALA A 235 22.70 21.49 -25.71
C ALA A 235 23.85 22.46 -25.38
N ALA A 236 24.99 21.83 -25.03
CA ALA A 236 26.34 22.30 -25.29
C ALA A 236 26.82 23.60 -24.60
N ALA A 237 27.53 23.42 -23.49
CA ALA A 237 28.75 24.18 -23.22
C ALA A 237 29.84 23.19 -22.78
N PRO A 238 31.00 23.10 -23.46
CA PRO A 238 32.10 22.24 -23.03
C PRO A 238 32.76 22.88 -21.81
N ARG A 239 32.64 22.24 -20.64
CA ARG A 239 33.37 22.66 -19.44
C ARG A 239 34.78 22.10 -19.50
N THR A 240 35.71 23.03 -19.69
CA THR A 240 37.14 22.92 -19.47
C THR A 240 37.45 22.43 -18.06
N ALA A 241 38.64 21.84 -17.95
CA ALA A 241 39.12 21.03 -16.85
C ALA A 241 39.49 21.81 -15.57
N ALA A 242 39.65 21.01 -14.51
CA ALA A 242 40.50 21.21 -13.33
C ALA A 242 40.01 22.11 -12.17
N ALA A 243 39.68 21.47 -11.03
CA ALA A 243 40.38 21.63 -9.76
C ALA A 243 39.87 20.59 -8.72
N PRO A 244 40.74 20.04 -7.84
CA PRO A 244 40.38 18.92 -6.97
C PRO A 244 40.02 19.33 -5.53
N ALA A 245 39.41 18.35 -4.84
CA ALA A 245 39.43 18.17 -3.38
C ALA A 245 38.74 19.22 -2.48
N GLY A 246 37.50 18.91 -2.08
CA GLY A 246 36.88 19.42 -0.88
C GLY A 246 36.09 18.32 -0.17
N LYS A 247 36.70 17.67 0.82
CA LYS A 247 36.07 16.69 1.72
C LYS A 247 34.88 17.34 2.44
N ARG A 248 33.68 17.17 1.89
CA ARG A 248 32.44 17.62 2.54
C ARG A 248 31.95 16.52 3.48
N GLN A 249 32.43 16.60 4.73
CA GLN A 249 31.87 15.87 5.86
C GLN A 249 30.36 16.11 5.90
N THR A 250 29.58 15.09 5.56
CA THR A 250 28.14 15.11 5.76
C THR A 250 27.88 14.82 7.24
N ARG A 251 27.86 15.89 8.05
CA ARG A 251 27.26 15.86 9.37
C ARG A 251 25.83 15.38 9.21
N ALA A 252 25.57 14.16 9.69
CA ALA A 252 24.24 13.60 9.85
C ALA A 252 23.51 14.39 10.95
N ALA A 253 22.97 15.56 10.58
CA ALA A 253 21.99 16.27 11.39
C ALA A 253 20.71 15.44 11.38
N LYS A 254 20.59 14.58 12.38
CA LYS A 254 19.39 13.85 12.77
C LYS A 254 18.35 14.88 13.22
N VAL A 255 17.68 15.50 12.26
CA VAL A 255 16.47 16.29 12.49
C VAL A 255 15.38 15.33 12.93
N ARG A 256 15.30 15.10 14.25
CA ARG A 256 14.10 14.60 14.92
C ARG A 256 13.00 15.61 14.62
N ARG A 257 12.23 15.37 13.56
CA ARG A 257 10.92 15.97 13.39
C ARG A 257 10.06 15.49 14.56
N LYS A 258 10.01 16.29 15.63
CA LYS A 258 8.93 16.24 16.62
C LYS A 258 7.64 16.41 15.80
N ALA A 259 6.85 15.34 15.69
CA ALA A 259 5.49 15.46 15.20
C ALA A 259 4.74 16.44 16.14
N PRO A 260 3.97 17.40 15.61
CA PRO A 260 3.23 18.32 16.46
C PRO A 260 2.17 17.54 17.23
N ALA A 261 2.29 17.50 18.54
CA ALA A 261 1.30 16.96 19.47
C ALA A 261 -0.04 17.74 19.47
N LYS A 262 -0.19 18.77 18.62
CA LYS A 262 -1.36 19.65 18.53
C LYS A 262 -2.61 19.04 17.86
N ALA A 263 -2.55 17.80 17.36
CA ALA A 263 -3.70 17.17 16.69
C ALA A 263 -4.63 16.37 17.63
N ARG A 264 -4.27 16.16 18.91
CA ARG A 264 -5.15 15.47 19.87
C ARG A 264 -6.07 16.41 20.64
N GLY A 265 -5.62 17.63 20.94
CA GLY A 265 -6.46 18.64 21.59
C GLY A 265 -7.60 19.19 20.71
N SER A 266 -7.59 18.95 19.39
CA SER A 266 -8.64 19.47 18.51
C SER A 266 -9.92 18.62 18.51
N VAL A 267 -9.88 17.37 18.99
CA VAL A 267 -11.07 16.51 19.06
C VAL A 267 -11.82 16.75 20.37
N GLU A 268 -11.10 16.80 21.49
CA GLU A 268 -11.68 17.10 22.81
C GLU A 268 -12.30 18.51 22.84
N ALA A 269 -11.61 19.52 22.27
CA ALA A 269 -12.17 20.86 22.15
C ALA A 269 -13.43 20.93 21.26
N ARG A 270 -13.53 20.05 20.24
CA ARG A 270 -14.72 19.96 19.39
C ARG A 270 -15.89 19.29 20.08
N LEU A 271 -15.63 18.27 20.91
CA LEU A 271 -16.68 17.62 21.71
C LEU A 271 -17.25 18.57 22.76
N ALA A 272 -16.39 19.29 23.48
CA ALA A 272 -16.82 20.29 24.46
C ALA A 272 -17.65 21.42 23.82
N ALA A 273 -17.28 21.88 22.62
CA ALA A 273 -18.06 22.88 21.89
C ALA A 273 -19.44 22.37 21.45
N LEU A 274 -19.54 21.08 21.10
CA LEU A 274 -20.79 20.44 20.69
C LEU A 274 -21.74 20.25 21.88
N GLU A 275 -21.21 19.84 23.03
CA GLU A 275 -21.97 19.72 24.29
C GLU A 275 -22.53 21.07 24.73
N ALA A 276 -21.74 22.15 24.61
CA ALA A 276 -22.20 23.51 24.90
C ALA A 276 -23.35 23.97 23.98
N GLN A 277 -23.28 23.63 22.68
CA GLN A 277 -24.34 23.95 21.72
C GLN A 277 -25.64 23.20 22.02
N VAL A 278 -25.56 21.90 22.33
CA VAL A 278 -26.74 21.11 22.70
C VAL A 278 -27.40 21.68 23.97
N SER A 279 -26.58 22.05 24.95
CA SER A 279 -27.05 22.66 26.20
C SER A 279 -27.79 23.99 25.97
N GLN A 280 -27.32 24.82 25.04
CA GLN A 280 -28.00 26.07 24.67
C GLN A 280 -29.34 25.83 23.96
N VAL A 281 -29.43 24.81 23.10
CA VAL A 281 -30.68 24.49 22.40
C VAL A 281 -31.73 23.99 23.39
N LEU A 282 -31.34 23.14 24.35
CA LEU A 282 -32.26 22.65 25.38
C LEU A 282 -32.80 23.80 26.24
N LYS A 283 -31.96 24.75 26.67
CA LYS A 283 -32.41 25.94 27.40
C LYS A 283 -33.43 26.78 26.62
N LYS A 284 -33.23 26.95 25.30
CA LYS A 284 -34.16 27.68 24.44
C LYS A 284 -35.51 26.98 24.26
N LEU A 285 -35.55 25.65 24.41
CA LEU A 285 -36.78 24.88 24.33
C LEU A 285 -37.55 24.85 25.66
N GLU A 286 -36.87 25.10 26.78
CA GLU A 286 -37.50 25.26 28.11
C GLU A 286 -38.17 26.64 28.28
N GLU A 287 -37.84 27.62 27.44
CA GLU A 287 -38.50 28.92 27.47
C GLU A 287 -39.98 28.78 27.04
N PRO A 288 -40.94 29.19 27.89
CA PRO A 288 -42.36 29.04 27.59
C PRO A 288 -42.74 29.88 26.37
N ILE A 289 -43.21 29.22 25.33
CA ILE A 289 -43.70 29.88 24.12
C ILE A 289 -45.00 30.60 24.48
N THR A 290 -44.92 31.92 24.60
CA THR A 290 -46.10 32.77 24.82
C THR A 290 -46.79 32.96 23.49
N ILE A 291 -47.85 32.18 23.24
CA ILE A 291 -48.68 32.32 22.04
C ILE A 291 -49.69 33.43 22.29
N THR A 292 -49.42 34.63 21.76
CA THR A 292 -50.40 35.71 21.73
C THR A 292 -51.35 35.50 20.56
N LEU A 293 -52.58 35.06 20.84
CA LEU A 293 -53.64 34.99 19.83
C LEU A 293 -54.15 36.41 19.55
N ARG A 294 -53.75 36.96 18.41
CA ARG A 294 -54.31 38.22 17.88
C ARG A 294 -55.73 37.93 17.43
N THR A 295 -56.70 38.39 18.20
CA THR A 295 -58.12 38.31 17.86
C THR A 295 -58.47 39.60 17.12
N ASP A 296 -58.40 39.57 15.79
CA ASP A 296 -58.93 40.64 14.96
C ASP A 296 -60.46 40.53 14.98
N ARG A 297 -61.13 41.56 15.48
CA ARG A 297 -62.58 41.79 15.41
C ARG A 297 -62.84 42.93 14.44
#